data_AF-A0A1G6Z344-F1
#
_entry.id   AF-A0A1G6Z344-F1
#
_cell.length_a   1.000
_cell.length_b   1.000
_cell.length_c   1.000
_cell.angle_alpha   90.00
_cell.angle_beta   90.00
_cell.angle_gamma   90.00
#
_symmetry.space_group_name_H-M   'P 1'
#
loop_
_entity.id
_entity.type
_entity.pdbx_description
1 polymer ?
#
loop_
_entity_poly.entity_id
_entity_poly.type
_entity_poly.pdbx_seq_one_letter_code
_entity_poly.pdbx_strand_id
1 'polypeptide(L)'
;MMASPGPSSTPTARDSCEQRIQALLERLRDHPDPDDIGELYDATSAVVHGWAVAFVASRFAAEEVTVAVYVYLWHCARRYPVHRGQPWPWLQLAFWSAVREGELPAAPVSAARA
;
A
#
# COMPACT_ATOMS: atom_id res chain seq x y z
N MET A 1 -10.28 -2.44 47.15
CA MET A 1 -10.55 -2.99 45.81
C MET A 1 -10.55 -1.82 44.82
N MET A 2 -9.37 -1.30 44.49
CA MET A 2 -9.21 -0.15 43.60
C MET A 2 -8.78 -0.65 42.23
N ALA A 3 -9.53 -0.28 41.20
CA ALA A 3 -9.26 -0.65 39.82
C ALA A 3 -7.93 -0.03 39.37
N SER A 4 -7.01 -0.86 38.86
CA SER A 4 -5.89 -0.37 38.06
C SER A 4 -6.44 0.30 36.79
N PRO A 5 -5.99 1.52 36.45
CA PRO A 5 -6.22 2.04 35.12
C PRO A 5 -5.45 1.17 34.12
N GLY A 6 -6.15 0.59 33.15
CA GLY A 6 -5.53 -0.15 32.04
C GLY A 6 -4.56 0.74 31.25
N PRO A 7 -3.66 0.16 30.43
CA PRO A 7 -2.64 0.93 29.73
C PRO A 7 -3.33 2.03 28.92
N SER A 8 -3.02 3.28 29.26
CA SER A 8 -3.34 4.43 28.40
C SER A 8 -2.53 4.23 27.13
N SER A 9 -3.13 3.59 26.12
CA SER A 9 -2.50 3.42 24.81
C SER A 9 -2.44 4.78 24.14
N THR A 10 -1.40 5.55 24.43
CA THR A 10 -1.03 6.68 23.60
C THR A 10 -0.72 6.13 22.21
N PRO A 11 -1.48 6.49 21.17
CA PRO A 11 -1.20 6.04 19.82
C PRO A 11 0.21 6.47 19.43
N THR A 12 1.01 5.52 18.93
CA THR A 12 2.38 5.79 18.48
C THR A 12 2.33 6.47 17.10
N ALA A 13 3.41 7.15 16.71
CA ALA A 13 3.51 7.80 15.38
C ALA A 13 3.22 6.84 14.20
N ARG A 14 3.56 5.55 14.35
CA ARG A 14 3.23 4.49 13.37
C ARG A 14 1.71 4.30 13.24
N ASP A 15 0.99 4.25 14.37
CA ASP A 15 -0.46 4.09 14.38
C ASP A 15 -1.14 5.30 13.73
N SER A 16 -0.60 6.51 13.94
CA SER A 16 -1.08 7.73 13.29
C SER A 16 -0.85 7.72 11.78
N CYS A 17 0.31 7.24 11.32
CA CYS A 17 0.58 7.06 9.89
C CYS A 17 -0.38 6.05 9.26
N GLU A 18 -0.61 4.93 9.93
CA GLU A 18 -1.53 3.89 9.48
C GLU A 18 -2.97 4.41 9.41
N GLN A 19 -3.44 5.14 10.42
CA GLN A 19 -4.74 5.80 10.42
C GLN A 19 -4.86 6.83 9.29
N ARG A 20 -3.81 7.59 8.99
CA ARG A 20 -3.80 8.53 7.87
C ARG A 20 -3.98 7.80 6.53
N ILE A 21 -3.22 6.73 6.29
CA ILE A 21 -3.34 5.94 5.06
C ILE A 21 -4.76 5.34 4.95
N GLN A 22 -5.31 4.84 6.05
CA GLN A 22 -6.68 4.31 6.07
C GLN A 22 -7.70 5.40 5.70
N ALA A 23 -7.59 6.59 6.27
CA ALA A 23 -8.51 7.69 5.96
C ALA A 23 -8.46 8.08 4.47
N LEU A 24 -7.27 8.10 3.85
CA LEU A 24 -7.12 8.37 2.42
C LEU A 24 -7.83 7.32 1.55
N LEU A 25 -7.68 6.03 1.89
CA LEU A 25 -8.36 4.95 1.18
C LEU A 25 -9.88 5.02 1.35
N GLU A 26 -10.37 5.43 2.52
CA GLU A 26 -11.80 5.65 2.76
C GLU A 26 -12.34 6.82 1.93
N ARG A 27 -11.62 7.95 1.88
CA ARG A 27 -12.01 9.08 1.00
C ARG A 27 -12.03 8.67 -0.47
N LEU A 28 -10.97 8.03 -0.96
CA LEU A 28 -10.87 7.54 -2.34
C LEU A 28 -12.01 6.59 -2.71
N ARG A 29 -12.47 5.77 -1.77
CA ARG A 29 -13.63 4.88 -1.98
C ARG A 29 -14.92 5.66 -2.18
N ASP A 30 -15.17 6.64 -1.32
CA ASP A 30 -16.43 7.36 -1.26
C ASP A 30 -16.52 8.42 -2.37
N HIS A 31 -15.42 9.13 -2.62
CA HIS A 31 -15.29 10.16 -3.65
C HIS A 31 -13.87 10.12 -4.26
N PRO A 32 -13.66 9.38 -5.36
CA PRO A 32 -12.34 9.29 -6.00
C PRO A 32 -11.88 10.67 -6.48
N ASP A 33 -10.82 11.20 -5.87
CA ASP A 33 -10.19 12.47 -6.21
C ASP A 33 -8.70 12.27 -6.59
N PRO A 34 -8.21 12.87 -7.68
CA PRO A 34 -6.79 12.84 -8.04
C PRO A 34 -5.84 13.31 -6.94
N ASP A 35 -6.25 14.27 -6.10
CA ASP A 35 -5.41 14.77 -5.02
C ASP A 35 -5.25 13.72 -3.90
N ASP A 36 -6.29 12.95 -3.63
CA ASP A 36 -6.29 11.89 -2.61
C ASP A 36 -5.38 10.72 -3.00
N ILE A 37 -5.35 10.36 -4.29
CA ILE A 37 -4.45 9.30 -4.79
C ILE A 37 -2.99 9.80 -4.79
N GLY A 38 -2.76 11.08 -5.06
CA GLY A 38 -1.45 11.72 -4.92
C GLY A 38 -0.95 11.73 -3.47
N GLU A 39 -1.82 12.08 -2.51
CA GLU A 39 -1.47 12.06 -1.09
C GLU A 39 -1.18 10.62 -0.61
N LEU A 40 -1.94 9.63 -1.10
CA LEU A 40 -1.68 8.23 -0.82
C LEU A 40 -0.32 7.78 -1.39
N TYR A 41 0.02 8.24 -2.60
CA TYR A 41 1.32 8.00 -3.22
C TYR A 41 2.46 8.55 -2.36
N ASP A 42 2.38 9.83 -1.97
CA ASP A 42 3.41 10.47 -1.15
C ASP A 42 3.62 9.75 0.18
N ALA A 43 2.54 9.27 0.81
CA ALA A 43 2.60 8.57 2.08
C ALA A 43 3.16 7.13 1.98
N THR A 44 3.01 6.45 0.85
CA THR A 44 3.22 4.99 0.76
C THR A 44 4.22 4.53 -0.29
N SER A 45 4.60 5.40 -1.24
CA SER A 45 5.44 5.05 -2.40
C SER A 45 6.78 4.46 -2.00
N ALA A 46 7.43 4.98 -0.95
CA ALA A 46 8.69 4.43 -0.46
C ALA A 46 8.57 2.96 -0.03
N VAL A 47 7.45 2.57 0.59
CA VAL A 47 7.20 1.19 1.03
C VAL A 47 6.85 0.31 -0.16
N VAL A 48 5.96 0.78 -1.04
CA VAL A 48 5.54 0.02 -2.23
C VAL A 48 6.72 -0.20 -3.18
N HIS A 49 7.53 0.83 -3.43
CA HIS A 49 8.76 0.72 -4.21
C HIS A 49 9.78 -0.22 -3.55
N GLY A 50 9.87 -0.21 -2.21
CA GLY A 50 10.68 -1.19 -1.46
C GLY A 50 10.25 -2.63 -1.73
N TRP A 51 8.94 -2.90 -1.79
CA TRP A 51 8.43 -4.21 -2.20
C TRP A 51 8.74 -4.53 -3.67
N ALA A 52 8.57 -3.56 -4.57
CA ALA A 52 8.84 -3.74 -5.99
C ALA A 52 10.32 -4.10 -6.25
N VAL A 53 11.25 -3.41 -5.61
CA VAL A 53 12.69 -3.73 -5.67
C VAL A 53 12.99 -5.12 -5.10
N ALA A 54 12.28 -5.54 -4.05
CA ALA A 54 12.49 -6.82 -3.41
C ALA A 54 11.95 -8.02 -4.21
N PHE A 55 10.94 -7.82 -5.06
CA PHE A 55 10.22 -8.94 -5.69
C PHE A 55 10.21 -8.92 -7.23
N VAL A 56 10.61 -7.82 -7.88
CA VAL A 56 10.56 -7.67 -9.34
C VAL A 56 11.98 -7.74 -9.94
N ALA A 57 12.08 -8.22 -11.18
CA ALA A 57 13.31 -8.61 -11.86
C ALA A 57 14.36 -7.50 -12.05
N SER A 58 13.95 -6.24 -12.17
CA SER A 58 14.85 -5.12 -12.46
C SER A 58 14.37 -3.83 -11.80
N ARG A 59 15.30 -2.88 -11.63
CA ARG A 59 14.98 -1.55 -11.08
C ARG A 59 13.98 -0.78 -11.96
N PHE A 60 14.12 -0.87 -13.28
CA PHE A 60 13.17 -0.26 -14.21
C PHE A 60 11.77 -0.86 -14.03
N ALA A 61 11.66 -2.18 -13.95
CA ALA A 61 10.38 -2.83 -13.70
C ALA A 61 9.80 -2.51 -12.31
N ALA A 62 10.65 -2.25 -11.30
CA ALA A 62 10.20 -1.83 -9.98
C ALA A 62 9.58 -0.42 -9.98
N GLU A 63 10.17 0.52 -10.73
CA GLU A 63 9.62 1.87 -10.92
C GLU A 63 8.24 1.81 -11.62
N GLU A 64 8.15 1.04 -12.72
CA GLU A 64 6.89 0.83 -13.45
C GLU A 64 5.81 0.18 -12.59
N VAL A 65 6.15 -0.89 -11.86
CA VAL A 65 5.20 -1.57 -10.95
C VAL A 65 4.72 -0.61 -9.87
N THR A 66 5.60 0.21 -9.31
CA THR A 66 5.22 1.19 -8.28
C THR A 66 4.11 2.10 -8.79
N VAL A 67 4.27 2.69 -9.97
CA VAL A 67 3.23 3.55 -10.58
C VAL A 67 1.97 2.74 -10.90
N ALA A 68 2.11 1.54 -11.44
CA ALA A 68 0.98 0.67 -11.78
C ALA A 68 0.11 0.31 -10.57
N VAL A 69 0.71 0.17 -9.36
CA VAL A 69 -0.07 -0.02 -8.12
C VAL A 69 -1.07 1.11 -7.90
N TYR A 70 -0.66 2.35 -8.07
CA TYR A 70 -1.53 3.51 -7.83
C TYR A 70 -2.58 3.69 -8.93
N VAL A 71 -2.24 3.35 -10.18
CA VAL A 71 -3.22 3.28 -11.27
C VAL A 71 -4.28 2.20 -10.98
N TYR A 72 -3.86 1.02 -10.51
CA TYR A 72 -4.79 -0.03 -10.11
C TYR A 72 -5.68 0.40 -8.94
N LEU A 73 -5.09 1.02 -7.91
CA LEU A 73 -5.81 1.53 -6.76
C LEU A 73 -6.85 2.57 -7.17
N TRP A 74 -6.51 3.49 -8.07
CA TRP A 74 -7.46 4.46 -8.62
C TRP A 74 -8.68 3.77 -9.24
N HIS A 75 -8.46 2.76 -10.09
CA HIS A 75 -9.55 2.02 -10.74
C HIS A 75 -10.38 1.16 -9.77
N CYS A 76 -9.77 0.67 -8.70
CA CYS A 76 -10.41 -0.23 -7.74
C CYS A 76 -10.77 0.42 -6.39
N ALA A 77 -10.55 1.72 -6.21
CA ALA A 77 -10.72 2.42 -4.93
C ALA A 77 -12.09 2.21 -4.30
N ARG A 78 -13.15 2.24 -5.12
CA ARG A 78 -14.55 2.02 -4.69
C ARG A 78 -14.81 0.62 -4.10
N ARG A 79 -13.90 -0.34 -4.30
CA ARG A 79 -13.98 -1.70 -3.76
C ARG A 79 -13.24 -1.86 -2.43
N TYR A 80 -12.62 -0.80 -1.92
CA TYR A 80 -11.90 -0.85 -0.64
C TYR A 80 -12.86 -1.25 0.51
N PRO A 81 -12.54 -2.31 1.27
CA PRO A 81 -13.43 -2.78 2.34
C PRO A 81 -13.36 -1.88 3.59
N VAL A 82 -14.49 -1.29 3.97
CA VAL A 82 -14.66 -0.38 5.13
C VAL A 82 -14.25 -1.03 6.47
N HIS A 83 -14.37 -2.36 6.58
CA HIS A 83 -14.33 -3.08 7.87
C HIS A 83 -13.12 -3.99 8.06
N ARG A 84 -12.16 -4.02 7.12
CA ARG A 84 -10.93 -4.80 7.30
C ARG A 84 -9.83 -3.86 7.76
N GLY A 85 -9.55 -3.90 9.06
CA GLY A 85 -8.48 -3.14 9.67
C GLY A 85 -7.14 -3.30 8.95
N GLN A 86 -6.34 -2.24 9.11
CA GLN A 86 -5.03 -2.00 8.50
C GLN A 86 -5.09 -1.77 6.98
N PRO A 87 -4.58 -0.64 6.47
CA PRO A 87 -4.55 -0.33 5.04
C PRO A 87 -3.52 -1.17 4.26
N TRP A 88 -2.53 -1.75 4.96
CA TRP A 88 -1.40 -2.45 4.33
C TRP A 88 -1.78 -3.70 3.53
N PRO A 89 -2.63 -4.62 4.02
CA PRO A 89 -3.11 -5.76 3.23
C PRO A 89 -3.76 -5.36 1.90
N TRP A 90 -4.43 -4.20 1.84
CA TRP A 90 -5.04 -3.72 0.60
C TRP A 90 -3.98 -3.21 -0.39
N LEU A 91 -2.99 -2.46 0.09
CA LEU A 91 -1.85 -2.03 -0.73
C LEU A 91 -1.06 -3.24 -1.26
N GLN A 92 -0.89 -4.29 -0.46
CA GLN A 92 -0.24 -5.53 -0.90
C GLN A 92 -1.06 -6.27 -1.95
N LEU A 93 -2.39 -6.31 -1.80
CA LEU A 93 -3.25 -6.89 -2.82
C LEU A 93 -3.13 -6.12 -4.13
N ALA A 94 -3.20 -4.79 -4.09
CA ALA A 94 -3.04 -3.94 -5.27
C ALA A 94 -1.67 -4.13 -5.93
N PHE A 95 -0.60 -4.24 -5.12
CA PHE A 95 0.73 -4.57 -5.62
C PHE A 95 0.75 -5.90 -6.39
N TRP A 96 0.21 -6.97 -5.82
CA TRP A 96 0.18 -8.27 -6.50
C TRP A 96 -0.74 -8.28 -7.73
N SER A 97 -1.83 -7.51 -7.72
CA SER A 97 -2.66 -7.31 -8.91
C SER A 97 -1.88 -6.62 -10.02
N ALA A 98 -1.18 -5.52 -9.71
CA ALA A 98 -0.37 -4.78 -10.69
C ALA A 98 0.76 -5.64 -11.28
N VAL A 99 1.46 -6.43 -10.45
CA VAL A 99 2.51 -7.36 -10.90
C VAL A 99 1.95 -8.47 -11.79
N ARG A 100 0.71 -8.92 -11.56
CA ARG A 100 0.07 -9.95 -12.38
C ARG A 100 -0.51 -9.42 -13.69
N GLU A 101 -1.05 -8.20 -13.68
CA GLU A 101 -1.70 -7.57 -14.84
C GLU A 101 -0.67 -6.94 -15.78
N GLY A 102 0.45 -6.44 -15.27
CA GLY A 102 1.62 -6.19 -16.09
C GLY A 102 2.20 -7.54 -16.49
N GLU A 103 2.19 -7.90 -17.77
CA GLU A 103 2.95 -9.05 -18.29
C GLU A 103 4.47 -8.79 -18.21
N LEU A 104 4.97 -8.44 -17.02
CA LEU A 104 6.37 -8.30 -16.71
C LEU A 104 6.85 -9.67 -16.21
N PRO A 105 7.94 -10.24 -16.75
CA PRO A 105 8.43 -11.52 -16.30
C PRO A 105 8.80 -11.41 -14.82
N ALA A 106 8.07 -12.12 -13.96
CA ALA A 106 8.48 -12.37 -12.59
C ALA A 106 9.77 -13.21 -12.64
N ALA A 107 10.94 -12.56 -12.70
CA ALA A 107 12.20 -13.27 -12.60
C ALA A 107 12.49 -13.54 -11.11
N PRO A 108 12.94 -14.75 -10.75
CA PRO A 108 13.26 -15.07 -9.37
C PRO A 108 14.46 -14.26 -8.88
N VAL A 109 14.39 -13.84 -7.61
CA VAL A 109 15.43 -13.18 -6.78
C VAL A 109 16.77 -13.94 -6.66
N SER A 110 16.98 -15.01 -7.43
CA SER A 110 18.11 -15.93 -7.25
C SER A 110 19.00 -16.16 -8.48
N ALA A 111 18.70 -15.61 -9.67
CA ALA A 111 19.43 -15.96 -10.90
C ALA A 111 20.69 -15.10 -11.20
N ALA A 112 21.05 -14.13 -10.35
CA ALA A 112 22.17 -13.21 -10.58
C ALA A 112 23.30 -13.28 -9.52
N ARG A 113 23.45 -14.44 -8.86
CA ARG A 113 24.66 -14.78 -8.09
C ARG A 113 25.12 -16.18 -8.49
N ALA A 114 25.79 -16.28 -9.64
CA ALA A 114 26.70 -17.37 -10.00
C ALA A 114 27.67 -16.86 -11.07
#